data_AF-A0A961YYG3-F1
#
_entry.id   AF-A0A961YYG3-F1
#
_cell.length_a   1.000
_cell.length_b   1.000
_cell.length_c   1.000
_cell.angle_alpha   90.00
_cell.angle_beta   90.00
_cell.angle_gamma   90.00
#
_symmetry.space_group_name_H-M   'P 1'
#
loop_
_entity.id
_entity.type
_entity.pdbx_description
1 polymer ?
#
loop_
_entity_poly.entity_id
_entity_poly.type
_entity_poly.pdbx_seq_one_letter_code
_entity_poly.pdbx_strand_id
1 'polypeptide(L)' 'AEPDVLAVTSACYSLAAGSVLGLGYAWRFRPRAMPLRDPTGMFSRIQVVSRPFYDPTKTRPRMPWC' A
#
# COMPACT_ATOMS: atom_id res chain seq x y z
N ALA A 1 19.53 -3.05 -6.15
CA ALA A 1 18.08 -3.20 -6.33
C ALA A 1 17.56 -2.02 -7.13
N GLU A 2 16.59 -2.26 -7.99
CA GLU A 2 16.05 -1.19 -8.84
C GLU A 2 15.17 -0.26 -8.01
N PRO A 3 15.31 1.07 -8.17
CA PRO A 3 14.67 2.00 -7.27
C PRO A 3 13.14 2.07 -7.47
N ASP A 4 12.60 1.51 -8.55
CA ASP A 4 11.15 1.48 -8.87
C ASP A 4 10.48 0.15 -8.51
N VAL A 5 11.24 -0.81 -7.96
CA VAL A 5 10.71 -2.13 -7.62
C VAL A 5 10.14 -2.14 -6.20
N LEU A 6 8.91 -2.64 -6.09
CA LEU A 6 8.26 -2.94 -4.82
C LEU A 6 8.39 -4.44 -4.53
N ALA A 7 9.04 -4.78 -3.41
CA ALA A 7 8.98 -6.12 -2.85
C ALA A 7 7.74 -6.23 -1.96
N VAL A 8 6.66 -6.79 -2.50
CA VAL A 8 5.38 -6.95 -1.79
C VAL A 8 5.53 -7.97 -0.67
N THR A 9 5.05 -7.63 0.54
CA THR A 9 5.06 -8.51 1.72
C THR A 9 3.67 -9.02 2.08
N SER A 10 2.65 -8.19 1.86
CA SER A 10 1.25 -8.58 2.05
C SER A 10 0.36 -7.77 1.13
N ALA A 11 -0.76 -8.37 0.72
CA ALA A 11 -1.78 -7.69 -0.07
C ALA A 11 -3.15 -8.31 0.23
N CYS A 12 -4.19 -7.48 0.28
CA CYS A 12 -5.57 -7.92 0.40
C CYS A 12 -6.51 -7.03 -0.42
N TYR A 13 -7.61 -7.60 -0.88
CA TYR A 13 -8.71 -6.81 -1.41
C TYR A 13 -9.42 -6.10 -0.25
N SER A 14 -9.44 -4.77 -0.28
CA SER A 14 -10.07 -3.97 0.76
C SER A 14 -11.41 -3.43 0.27
N LEU A 15 -12.50 -3.85 0.91
CA LEU A 15 -13.84 -3.34 0.62
C LEU A 15 -13.94 -1.82 0.84
N ALA A 16 -13.27 -1.31 1.87
CA ALA A 16 -13.27 0.12 2.18
C ALA A 16 -12.51 0.96 1.13
N ALA A 17 -11.54 0.36 0.43
CA ALA A 17 -10.76 1.01 -0.63
C ALA A 17 -11.29 0.76 -2.04
N GLY A 18 -12.20 -0.20 -2.22
CA GLY A 18 -12.65 -0.69 -3.53
C GLY A 18 -11.50 -1.22 -4.40
N SER A 19 -10.38 -1.60 -3.79
CA SER A 19 -9.13 -1.93 -4.49
C SER A 19 -8.22 -2.80 -3.62
N VAL A 20 -7.14 -3.31 -4.22
CA VAL A 20 -6.11 -4.05 -3.48
C VAL A 20 -5.25 -3.06 -2.69
N LEU A 21 -5.16 -3.27 -1.37
CA LEU A 21 -4.17 -2.61 -0.52
C LEU A 21 -3.03 -3.58 -0.26
N GLY A 22 -1.80 -3.10 -0.46
CA GLY A 22 -0.59 -3.87 -0.23
C GLY A 22 0.40 -3.14 0.67
N LEU A 23 1.24 -3.93 1.34
CA LEU A 23 2.45 -3.48 2.01
C LEU A 23 3.66 -4.08 1.31
N GLY A 24 4.77 -3.35 1.33
CA GLY A 24 6.01 -3.82 0.76
C GLY A 24 7.17 -2.86 1.01
N TYR A 25 8.37 -3.32 0.65
CA TYR A 25 9.59 -2.53 0.74
C TYR A 25 9.97 -1.99 -0.63
N ALA A 26 10.39 -0.73 -0.67
CA ALA A 26 10.98 -0.08 -1.83
C ALA A 26 12.35 0.48 -1.44
N TRP A 27 13.31 0.46 -2.37
CA TRP A 27 14.72 0.71 -2.05
C TRP A 27 15.05 2.17 -1.69
N ARG A 28 14.13 3.11 -1.91
CA ARG A 28 14.23 4.52 -1.48
C ARG A 28 12.86 5.10 -1.16
N PHE A 29 12.83 6.13 -0.32
CA PHE A 29 11.62 6.96 -0.13
C PHE A 29 11.30 7.65 -1.46
N ARG A 30 10.29 7.12 -2.17
CA ARG A 30 9.80 7.67 -3.43
C ARG A 30 8.69 8.69 -3.15
N PRO A 31 8.72 9.88 -3.76
CA PRO A 31 7.56 10.76 -3.80
C PRO A 31 6.36 10.03 -4.39
N ARG A 32 5.15 10.39 -3.94
CA ARG A 32 3.86 9.78 -4.30
C ARG A 32 3.58 9.66 -5.81
N ALA A 33 4.33 10.39 -6.64
CA ALA A 33 4.07 10.56 -8.08
C ALA A 33 4.80 9.58 -9.01
N MET A 34 5.72 8.73 -8.53
CA MET A 34 6.42 7.76 -9.40
C MET A 34 5.76 6.37 -9.34
N PRO A 35 5.46 5.75 -10.49
CA PRO A 35 4.82 4.44 -10.54
C PRO A 35 5.78 3.35 -10.05
N LEU A 36 5.34 2.57 -9.07
CA LEU A 36 6.07 1.38 -8.61
C LEU A 36 5.77 0.18 -9.53
N ARG A 37 6.76 -0.71 -9.66
CA ARG A 37 6.69 -1.94 -10.43
C ARG A 37 6.77 -3.14 -9.50
N ASP A 38 5.92 -4.12 -9.76
CA ASP A 38 6.03 -5.45 -9.18
C ASP A 38 6.74 -6.37 -10.19
N PRO A 39 7.91 -6.94 -9.86
CA PRO A 39 8.69 -7.76 -10.78
C PRO A 39 8.02 -9.09 -11.09
N THR A 40 7.05 -9.53 -10.28
CA THR A 40 6.27 -10.75 -10.54
C THR A 40 5.16 -10.53 -11.57
N GLY A 41 4.80 -9.27 -11.83
CA GLY A 41 3.70 -8.89 -12.72
C GLY A 41 2.31 -9.15 -12.13
N MET A 42 2.20 -9.54 -10.87
CA MET A 42 0.92 -9.83 -10.21
C MET A 42 0.11 -8.55 -9.96
N PHE A 43 0.78 -7.45 -9.66
CA PHE A 43 0.17 -6.14 -9.45
C PHE A 43 0.55 -5.14 -10.54
N SER A 44 -0.42 -4.33 -10.94
CA SER A 44 -0.23 -3.25 -11.90
C SER A 44 -0.81 -1.94 -11.37
N ARG A 45 -0.38 -0.81 -11.94
CA ARG A 45 -0.84 0.54 -11.56
C ARG A 45 -0.65 0.84 -10.05
N ILE A 46 0.49 0.41 -9.51
CA ILE A 46 0.80 0.53 -8.08
C ILE A 46 1.03 2.02 -7.74
N GLN A 47 0.29 2.51 -6.76
CA GLN A 47 0.39 3.89 -6.27
C GLN A 47 0.73 3.90 -4.77
N VAL A 48 1.66 4.77 -4.38
CA VAL A 48 1.97 4.99 -2.98
C VAL A 48 0.85 5.82 -2.33
N VAL A 49 0.39 5.39 -1.17
CA VAL A 49 -0.64 6.07 -0.39
C VAL A 49 -0.12 6.42 0.99
N SER A 50 -0.65 7.50 1.58
CA SER A 50 -0.39 7.86 2.97
C SER A 50 -0.95 6.79 3.91
N ARG A 51 -0.27 6.57 5.03
CA ARG A 51 -0.69 5.61 6.07
C ARG A 51 -1.21 6.36 7.31
N PRO A 52 -2.27 5.86 7.98
CA PRO A 52 -3.08 4.72 7.55
C PRO A 52 -3.98 5.12 6.37
N PHE A 53 -4.25 4.19 5.46
CA PHE A 53 -5.12 4.45 4.31
C PHE A 53 -6.57 4.68 4.75
N TYR A 54 -7.01 3.92 5.75
CA TYR A 54 -8.35 3.97 6.30
C TYR A 54 -8.34 4.65 7.67
N ASP A 55 -9.34 5.52 7.89
CA ASP A 55 -9.51 6.31 9.11
C ASP A 55 -8.23 7.03 9.59
N PRO A 56 -7.63 7.90 8.73
CA PRO A 56 -6.38 8.60 9.06
C PRO A 56 -6.49 9.48 10.31
N THR A 57 -7.68 10.00 10.59
CA THR A 57 -7.97 10.87 11.74
C THR A 57 -8.44 10.10 12.96
N LYS A 58 -8.51 8.76 12.91
CA LYS A 58 -8.94 7.89 14.02
C LYS A 58 -10.31 8.29 14.59
N THR A 59 -11.23 8.64 13.70
CA THR A 59 -12.60 9.06 14.03
C THR A 59 -13.53 7.90 14.31
N ARG A 60 -13.19 6.69 13.84
CA ARG A 60 -13.98 5.51 14.14
C ARG A 60 -13.74 5.07 15.58
N PRO A 61 -14.80 4.66 16.29
CA PRO A 61 -14.66 4.10 17.63
C PRO A 61 -13.65 2.96 17.61
N ARG A 62 -12.69 2.99 18.54
CA ARG A 62 -11.78 1.87 18.73
C ARG A 62 -12.60 0.72 19.29
N MET A 63 -12.74 -0.36 18.54
CA MET A 63 -13.22 -1.61 19.12
C MET A 63 -12.26 -2.01 20.25
N PRO A 64 -12.77 -2.58 21.36
CA PRO A 64 -11.91 -3.29 22.28
C PRO A 64 -11.15 -4.36 21.50
N TRP A 65 -9.88 -4.60 21.86
CA TRP A 65 -9.17 -5.76 21.34
C TRP A 65 -9.92 -6.99 21.86
N CYS A 66 -10.64 -7.67 20.96
CA CYS A 66 -11.31 -8.93 21.25
C CYS A 66 -10.27 -10.05 21.44
#